data_AF-A0AA96S9M3-F1
#
_entry.id   AF-A0AA96S9M3-F1
#
_cell.length_a   1.000
_cell.length_b   1.000
_cell.length_c   1.000
_cell.angle_alpha   90.00
_cell.angle_beta   90.00
_cell.angle_gamma   90.00
#
_symmetry.space_group_name_H-M   'P 1'
#
loop_
_entity.id
_entity.type
_entity.pdbx_description
1 polymer ?
#
loop_
_entity_poly.entity_id
_entity_poly.type
_entity_poly.pdbx_seq_one_letter_code
_entity_poly.pdbx_strand_id
1 'polypeptide(L)'
;MWKDFFSSIGIGSVKVDTMIDQKTVSPGETINGYVHIKGGKVEEPIDKIQILLYLQYEEVKEDSDFSWHEKHFQEVILPFKRNIKASEAHKVPFSIKIPLQSHKTDETHKWFIRTKVFIDQAVDPEDEDEVIIH
;
A
#
# COMPACT_ATOMS: atom_id res chain seq x y z
N MET A 1 -3.69 15.02 6.26
CA MET A 1 -4.27 15.64 5.05
C MET A 1 -4.32 14.56 4.00
N TRP A 2 -5.44 14.39 3.30
CA TRP A 2 -5.48 13.49 2.13
C TRP A 2 -4.39 13.96 1.17
N LYS A 3 -3.50 13.07 0.75
CA LYS A 3 -2.57 13.41 -0.31
C LYS A 3 -3.38 13.53 -1.60
N ASP A 4 -3.23 14.63 -2.32
CA ASP A 4 -3.81 14.80 -3.66
C ASP A 4 -3.00 14.00 -4.70
N PHE A 5 -2.70 12.72 -4.42
CA PHE A 5 -2.09 11.81 -5.38
C PHE A 5 -3.22 11.15 -6.17
N PHE A 6 -3.46 11.65 -7.39
CA PHE A 6 -4.53 11.17 -8.25
C PHE A 6 -4.23 9.77 -8.80
N SER A 7 -4.58 8.71 -8.07
CA SER A 7 -5.01 7.44 -8.69
C SER A 7 -6.52 7.51 -8.98
N SER A 8 -6.95 8.51 -9.76
CA SER A 8 -8.35 8.64 -10.18
C SER A 8 -8.63 7.81 -11.43
N ILE A 9 -8.43 6.50 -11.32
CA ILE A 9 -9.17 5.54 -12.14
C ILE A 9 -10.47 5.24 -11.36
N GLY A 10 -11.59 5.78 -11.84
CA GLY A 10 -12.92 5.60 -11.23
C GLY A 10 -13.48 6.86 -10.57
N ILE A 11 -14.04 7.79 -11.36
CA ILE A 11 -14.77 8.94 -10.82
C ILE A 11 -16.00 8.44 -10.03
N GLY A 12 -15.91 8.45 -8.71
CA GLY A 12 -17.00 8.05 -7.81
C GLY A 12 -16.96 6.60 -7.32
N SER A 13 -15.83 5.91 -7.45
CA SER A 13 -15.57 4.60 -6.81
C SER A 13 -14.99 4.76 -5.39
N VAL A 14 -14.83 3.63 -4.69
CA VAL A 14 -14.05 3.55 -3.45
C VAL A 14 -12.66 4.16 -3.62
N LYS A 15 -12.20 4.89 -2.61
CA LYS A 15 -10.83 5.40 -2.50
C LYS A 15 -10.12 4.76 -1.31
N VAL A 16 -8.80 4.59 -1.45
CA VAL A 16 -7.92 4.10 -0.39
C VAL A 16 -6.76 5.08 -0.18
N ASP A 17 -6.33 5.25 1.07
CA ASP A 17 -5.16 6.05 1.49
C ASP A 17 -4.50 5.36 2.69
N THR A 18 -3.20 5.17 2.63
CA THR A 18 -2.40 4.51 3.67
C THR A 18 -1.75 5.58 4.54
N MET A 19 -2.02 5.53 5.83
CA MET A 19 -1.42 6.44 6.79
C MET A 19 -0.52 5.65 7.74
N ILE A 20 0.79 5.84 7.61
CA ILE A 20 1.79 5.26 8.50
C ILE A 20 2.21 6.26 9.58
N ASP A 21 2.38 5.77 10.81
CA ASP A 21 2.73 6.61 11.96
C ASP A 21 4.14 7.21 11.84
N GLN A 22 5.05 6.45 11.24
CA GLN A 22 6.45 6.82 11.06
C GLN A 22 6.92 6.42 9.66
N LYS A 23 7.45 7.39 8.92
CA LYS A 23 8.03 7.14 7.58
C LYS A 23 9.46 6.61 7.63
N THR A 24 10.16 6.81 8.75
CA THR A 24 11.56 6.41 8.90
C THR A 24 11.67 5.36 9.99
N VAL A 25 12.27 4.22 9.67
CA VAL A 25 12.32 3.02 10.54
C VAL A 25 13.65 2.28 10.39
N SER A 26 14.01 1.47 11.38
CA SER A 26 15.17 0.56 11.33
C SER A 26 14.76 -0.86 10.91
N PRO A 27 15.69 -1.68 10.40
CA PRO A 27 15.47 -3.11 10.25
C PRO A 27 15.00 -3.78 11.55
N GLY A 28 13.98 -4.63 11.45
CA GLY A 28 13.38 -5.32 12.60
C GLY A 28 12.29 -4.54 13.34
N GLU A 29 12.14 -3.24 13.10
CA GLU A 29 11.05 -2.43 13.66
C GLU A 29 9.69 -2.79 13.04
N THR A 30 8.62 -2.29 13.65
CA THR A 30 7.25 -2.48 13.15
C THR A 30 6.65 -1.14 12.80
N ILE A 31 6.19 -1.01 11.56
CA ILE A 31 5.37 0.12 11.14
C ILE A 31 3.93 -0.17 11.55
N ASN A 32 3.33 0.78 12.25
CA ASN A 32 1.91 0.81 12.55
C ASN A 32 1.24 1.93 11.73
N GLY A 33 -0.04 1.75 11.46
CA GLY A 33 -0.80 2.72 10.70
C GLY A 33 -2.25 2.33 10.50
N TYR A 34 -2.90 3.06 9.60
CA TYR A 34 -4.30 2.84 9.22
C TYR A 34 -4.44 2.89 7.70
N VAL A 35 -5.23 1.96 7.17
CA VAL A 35 -5.80 2.10 5.83
C VAL A 35 -7.11 2.86 5.96
N HIS A 36 -7.19 4.03 5.34
CA HIS A 36 -8.41 4.81 5.21
C HIS A 36 -9.13 4.41 3.93
N ILE A 37 -10.38 3.95 4.08
CA ILE A 37 -11.26 3.60 2.97
C ILE A 37 -12.39 4.61 2.94
N LYS A 38 -12.66 5.17 1.76
CA LYS A 38 -13.81 6.04 1.53
C LYS A 38 -14.69 5.45 0.44
N GLY A 39 -15.92 5.10 0.77
CA GLY A 39 -16.91 4.60 -0.18
C GLY A 39 -17.22 5.62 -1.28
N GLY A 40 -17.55 5.12 -2.46
CA GLY A 40 -17.89 5.92 -3.63
C GLY A 40 -19.31 6.50 -3.59
N LYS A 41 -19.94 6.57 -4.77
CA LYS A 41 -21.32 7.04 -4.93
C LYS A 41 -22.38 5.98 -4.58
N VAL A 42 -22.01 4.71 -4.64
CA VAL A 42 -22.88 3.57 -4.35
C VAL A 42 -22.23 2.67 -3.30
N GLU A 43 -23.00 1.74 -2.77
CA GLU A 43 -22.48 0.71 -1.88
C GLU A 43 -21.71 -0.34 -2.69
N GLU A 44 -20.52 -0.71 -2.23
CA GLU A 44 -19.62 -1.65 -2.93
C GLU A 44 -19.15 -2.77 -1.98
N PRO A 45 -19.12 -4.03 -2.42
CA PRO A 45 -18.68 -5.17 -1.60
C PRO A 45 -17.15 -5.26 -1.55
N ILE A 46 -16.56 -5.08 -0.35
CA ILE A 46 -15.11 -5.24 -0.14
C ILE A 46 -14.84 -6.61 0.49
N ASP A 47 -14.02 -7.42 -0.17
CA ASP A 47 -13.58 -8.72 0.36
C ASP A 47 -12.45 -8.56 1.38
N LYS A 48 -11.34 -7.95 0.96
CA LYS A 48 -10.12 -7.85 1.75
C LYS A 48 -9.31 -6.61 1.40
N ILE A 49 -8.39 -6.28 2.29
CA ILE A 49 -7.34 -5.28 2.08
C ILE A 49 -6.02 -6.03 2.13
N GLN A 50 -5.17 -5.82 1.13
CA GLN A 50 -3.82 -6.34 1.06
C GLN A 50 -2.85 -5.20 1.28
N ILE A 51 -1.84 -5.43 2.12
CA ILE A 51 -0.76 -4.51 2.38
C ILE A 51 0.54 -5.25 2.08
N LEU A 52 1.34 -4.71 1.18
CA LEU A 52 2.57 -5.31 0.69
C LEU A 52 3.74 -4.38 1.00
N LEU A 53 4.71 -4.87 1.76
CA LEU A 53 6.03 -4.27 1.86
C LEU A 53 6.92 -4.86 0.77
N TYR A 54 7.47 -3.99 -0.08
CA TYR A 54 8.40 -4.39 -1.11
C TYR A 54 9.54 -3.38 -1.28
N LEU A 55 10.62 -3.88 -1.87
CA LEU A 55 11.80 -3.11 -2.25
C LEU A 55 11.77 -2.94 -3.77
N GLN A 56 11.89 -1.70 -4.23
CA GLN A 56 12.26 -1.37 -5.59
C GLN A 56 13.76 -1.17 -5.64
N TYR A 57 14.47 -1.89 -6.50
CA TYR A 57 15.93 -1.80 -6.59
C TYR A 57 16.43 -1.72 -8.02
N GLU A 58 17.54 -1.03 -8.23
CA GLU A 58 18.19 -0.91 -9.54
C GLU A 58 19.17 -2.07 -9.75
N GLU A 59 19.00 -2.81 -10.84
CA GLU A 59 19.89 -3.88 -11.27
C GLU A 59 19.94 -3.89 -12.81
N VAL A 60 21.08 -3.46 -13.36
CA VAL A 60 21.33 -3.52 -14.80
C VAL A 60 21.69 -4.95 -15.18
N LYS A 61 20.83 -5.62 -15.94
CA LYS A 61 21.08 -6.95 -16.52
C LYS A 61 21.37 -6.78 -18.00
N GLU A 62 22.37 -7.49 -18.52
CA GLU A 62 22.74 -7.44 -19.94
C GLU A 62 21.57 -7.79 -20.87
N ASP A 63 20.63 -8.60 -20.40
CA ASP A 63 19.45 -9.07 -21.16
C ASP A 63 18.12 -8.39 -20.75
N SER A 64 18.16 -7.26 -20.03
CA SER A 64 16.95 -6.56 -19.59
C SER A 64 16.94 -5.08 -20.01
N ASP A 65 15.85 -4.68 -20.67
CA ASP A 65 15.58 -3.28 -21.00
C ASP A 65 15.14 -2.45 -19.77
N PHE A 66 14.90 -3.09 -18.62
CA PHE A 66 14.45 -2.43 -17.39
C PHE A 66 15.55 -2.44 -16.32
N SER A 67 15.91 -1.25 -15.84
CA SER A 67 16.88 -1.11 -14.76
C SER A 67 16.28 -1.32 -13.36
N TRP A 68 14.97 -1.14 -13.18
CA TRP A 68 14.29 -1.25 -11.89
C TRP A 68 13.49 -2.54 -11.74
N HIS A 69 13.60 -3.17 -10.57
CA HIS A 69 12.95 -4.44 -10.23
C HIS A 69 12.24 -4.33 -8.88
N GLU A 70 11.15 -5.08 -8.69
CA GLU A 70 10.43 -5.17 -7.41
C GLU A 70 10.72 -6.52 -6.72
N LYS A 71 11.00 -6.47 -5.42
CA LYS A 71 11.15 -7.65 -4.57
C LYS A 71 10.20 -7.54 -3.38
N HIS A 72 9.28 -8.48 -3.28
CA HIS A 72 8.28 -8.54 -2.21
C HIS A 72 8.90 -9.17 -0.95
N PHE A 73 8.63 -8.57 0.21
CA PHE A 73 9.22 -9.03 1.48
C PHE A 73 8.18 -9.49 2.49
N GLN A 74 7.09 -8.72 2.68
CA GLN A 74 6.05 -9.07 3.63
C GLN A 74 4.69 -8.66 3.10
N GLU A 75 3.70 -9.50 3.36
CA GLU A 75 2.31 -9.28 3.00
C GLU A 75 1.42 -9.44 4.23
N VAL A 76 0.46 -8.54 4.39
CA VAL A 76 -0.58 -8.61 5.42
C VAL A 76 -1.94 -8.55 4.73
N ILE A 77 -2.78 -9.55 5.00
CA ILE A 77 -4.16 -9.59 4.51
C ILE A 77 -5.09 -9.27 5.66
N LEU A 78 -5.84 -8.18 5.53
CA LEU A 78 -6.86 -7.76 6.49
C LEU A 78 -8.23 -8.19 5.95
N PRO A 79 -8.92 -9.14 6.61
CA PRO A 79 -10.28 -9.49 6.21
C PRO A 79 -11.19 -8.29 6.49
N PHE A 80 -11.97 -7.90 5.49
CA PHE A 80 -12.97 -6.83 5.65
C PHE A 80 -14.38 -7.40 5.50
N LYS A 81 -14.61 -8.18 4.43
CA LYS A 81 -15.80 -9.00 4.15
C LYS A 81 -17.12 -8.31 4.48
N ARG A 82 -17.25 -7.06 4.03
CA ARG A 82 -18.49 -6.28 4.18
C ARG A 82 -18.60 -5.25 3.08
N ASN A 83 -19.80 -4.75 2.91
CA ASN A 83 -20.04 -3.63 2.02
C ASN A 83 -19.59 -2.32 2.66
N ILE A 84 -18.95 -1.46 1.88
CA ILE A 84 -18.72 -0.06 2.23
C ILE A 84 -19.87 0.76 1.64
N LYS A 85 -20.56 1.56 2.47
CA LYS A 85 -21.69 2.37 2.00
C LYS A 85 -21.18 3.59 1.21
N ALA A 86 -22.06 4.16 0.40
CA ALA A 86 -21.80 5.40 -0.31
C ALA A 86 -21.28 6.49 0.65
N SER A 87 -20.13 7.09 0.32
CA SER A 87 -19.44 8.12 1.11
C SER A 87 -19.03 7.73 2.53
N GLU A 88 -19.18 6.47 2.95
CA GLU A 88 -18.72 5.99 4.26
C GLU A 88 -17.21 6.13 4.36
N ALA A 89 -16.72 6.67 5.48
CA ALA A 89 -15.30 6.66 5.81
C ALA A 89 -15.04 5.59 6.88
N HIS A 90 -14.09 4.70 6.60
CA HIS A 90 -13.70 3.65 7.52
C HIS A 90 -12.18 3.57 7.64
N LYS A 91 -11.70 3.22 8.84
CA LYS A 91 -10.27 3.08 9.12
C LYS A 91 -9.98 1.67 9.59
N VAL A 92 -9.02 1.01 8.96
CA VAL A 92 -8.58 -0.32 9.36
C VAL A 92 -7.15 -0.23 9.86
N PRO A 93 -6.88 -0.51 11.16
CA PRO A 93 -5.52 -0.52 11.68
C PRO A 93 -4.71 -1.66 11.07
N PHE A 94 -3.43 -1.43 10.88
CA PHE A 94 -2.49 -2.47 10.44
C PHE A 94 -1.13 -2.32 11.12
N SER A 95 -0.38 -3.41 11.09
CA SER A 95 1.02 -3.46 11.51
C SER A 95 1.81 -4.33 10.55
N ILE A 96 2.97 -3.87 10.10
CA ILE A 96 3.87 -4.62 9.23
C ILE A 96 5.30 -4.53 9.76
N LYS A 97 6.01 -5.67 9.80
CA LYS A 97 7.35 -5.74 10.36
C LYS A 97 8.38 -5.52 9.25
N ILE A 98 9.41 -4.74 9.55
CA ILE A 98 10.54 -4.58 8.64
C ILE A 98 11.48 -5.79 8.79
N PRO A 99 11.86 -6.47 7.70
CA PRO A 99 12.85 -7.55 7.74
C PRO A 99 14.16 -7.10 8.40
N LEU A 100 14.80 -7.99 9.16
CA LEU A 100 16.09 -7.69 9.81
C LEU A 100 17.23 -7.48 8.79
N GLN A 101 17.11 -8.13 7.63
CA GLN A 101 18.05 -8.07 6.52
C GLN A 101 17.69 -7.00 5.47
N SER A 102 16.85 -6.02 5.84
CA SER A 102 16.47 -4.94 4.93
C SER A 102 17.68 -4.07 4.55
N HIS A 103 17.79 -3.76 3.25
CA HIS A 103 18.70 -2.75 2.74
C HIS A 103 18.30 -1.37 3.26
N LYS A 104 19.29 -0.52 3.52
CA LYS A 104 19.08 0.91 3.75
C LYS A 104 18.44 1.54 2.51
N THR A 105 17.53 2.48 2.71
CA THR A 105 16.99 3.29 1.60
C THR A 105 18.08 4.23 1.09
N ASP A 106 18.33 4.16 -0.21
CA ASP A 106 19.30 4.99 -0.92
C ASP A 106 18.84 5.26 -2.37
N GLU A 107 19.75 5.73 -3.23
CA GLU A 107 19.42 6.07 -4.62
C GLU A 107 19.01 4.86 -5.46
N THR A 108 19.46 3.65 -5.10
CA THR A 108 19.24 2.40 -5.85
C THR A 108 18.36 1.40 -5.10
N HIS A 109 17.98 1.68 -3.85
CA HIS A 109 17.09 0.85 -3.03
C HIS A 109 16.01 1.71 -2.39
N LYS A 110 14.76 1.54 -2.83
CA LYS A 110 13.60 2.27 -2.32
C LYS A 110 12.56 1.32 -1.75
N TRP A 111 12.06 1.61 -0.56
CA TRP A 111 11.09 0.76 0.10
C TRP A 111 9.71 1.38 0.04
N PHE A 112 8.71 0.54 -0.15
CA PHE A 112 7.34 0.97 -0.33
C PHE A 112 6.36 0.05 0.39
N ILE A 113 5.27 0.64 0.85
CA ILE A 113 4.06 -0.06 1.26
C ILE A 113 3.01 0.19 0.18
N ARG A 114 2.60 -0.88 -0.50
CA ARG A 114 1.47 -0.86 -1.44
C ARG A 114 0.23 -1.42 -0.75
N THR A 115 -0.85 -0.66 -0.79
CA THR A 115 -2.17 -1.07 -0.28
C THR A 115 -3.12 -1.28 -1.45
N LYS A 116 -3.80 -2.43 -1.48
CA LYS A 116 -4.83 -2.76 -2.47
C LYS A 116 -6.11 -3.20 -1.77
N VAL A 117 -7.24 -2.62 -2.17
CA VAL A 117 -8.57 -3.04 -1.69
C VAL A 117 -9.25 -3.87 -2.76
N PHE A 118 -9.63 -5.09 -2.43
CA PHE A 118 -10.26 -6.00 -3.37
C PHE A 118 -11.78 -5.84 -3.34
N ILE A 119 -12.35 -5.43 -4.48
CA ILE A 119 -13.78 -5.15 -4.63
C ILE A 119 -14.35 -6.06 -5.72
N ASP A 120 -15.40 -6.82 -5.39
CA ASP A 120 -16.01 -7.70 -6.39
C ASP A 120 -16.66 -6.89 -7.52
N GLN A 121 -16.41 -7.30 -8.77
CA GLN A 121 -16.96 -6.68 -9.99
C GLN A 121 -16.65 -5.17 -10.16
N ALA A 122 -15.65 -4.64 -9.47
CA ALA A 122 -15.21 -3.25 -9.60
C ALA A 122 -13.69 -3.17 -9.82
N VAL A 123 -13.19 -1.96 -10.09
CA VAL A 123 -11.75 -1.71 -10.12
C VAL A 123 -11.24 -1.62 -8.70
N ASP A 124 -10.22 -2.43 -8.37
CA ASP A 124 -9.55 -2.40 -7.08
C ASP A 124 -8.79 -1.07 -6.91
N PRO A 125 -9.10 -0.24 -5.91
CA PRO A 125 -8.32 0.96 -5.66
C PRO A 125 -7.00 0.57 -4.96
N GLU A 126 -5.95 1.29 -5.34
CA GLU A 126 -4.58 1.09 -4.86
C GLU A 126 -3.97 2.41 -4.38
N ASP A 127 -3.09 2.31 -3.40
CA ASP A 127 -2.28 3.40 -2.85
C ASP A 127 -0.86 2.89 -2.54
N GLU A 128 0.11 3.79 -2.59
CA GLU A 128 1.53 3.45 -2.43
C GLU A 128 2.27 4.53 -1.64
N ASP A 129 2.97 4.09 -0.59
CA ASP A 129 3.66 4.94 0.35
C ASP A 129 5.13 4.56 0.46
N GLU A 130 6.02 5.52 0.19
CA GLU A 130 7.46 5.33 0.39
C GLU A 130 7.80 5.31 1.89
N VAL A 131 8.67 4.36 2.26
CA VAL A 131 9.23 4.16 3.58
C VAL A 131 10.75 4.30 3.51
N ILE A 132 11.32 5.01 4.49
CA ILE A 132 12.75 5.23 4.61
C ILE A 132 13.31 4.28 5.67
N ILE A 133 14.15 3.33 5.24
CA ILE A 133 14.91 2.46 6.13
C ILE A 133 16.31 3.07 6.29
N HIS A 134 16.77 3.26 7.53
CA HIS A 134 18.05 3.93 7.80
C HIS A 134 19.19 2.99 8.23
#